data_AF-A0A955XRR6-F1
#
_entry.id   AF-A0A955XRR6-F1
#
_cell.length_a   1.000
_cell.length_b   1.000
_cell.length_c   1.000
_cell.angle_alpha   90.00
_cell.angle_beta   90.00
_cell.angle_gamma   90.00
#
_symmetry.space_group_name_H-M   'P 1'
#
loop_
_entity.id
_entity.type
_entity.pdbx_description
1 polymer ?
#
loop_
_entity_poly.entity_id
_entity_poly.type
_entity_poly.pdbx_seq_one_letter_code
_entity_poly.pdbx_strand_id
1 'polypeptide(L)'
;MSQGSTTTRPAGETPRRIEYLALGELEGTPGNPKLHDLDALKASIQRHGLAEVPLRDDRTGRIVAGHGRIDELRAQLLAGESPPDGVRLRADGEWLVPVLVGWRSKSDADAKHYVIASNQTTRAGGWDVGLFEAMAADALQSAEDLLAAGFGDLSLDAVLEQLRREAEDLGVLGLGPAPGGSALDEDPIHDDDDIPEPPAEPVTVIGEIVELGRHELRCDDCMAVLRSLDPDSIDAVVTDPPYGLSPDKIARTWDDIEALRAAGKGPKAGFMGSEWDAGVPGLTFAR
;
A
#
# COMPACT_ATOMS: atom_id res chain seq x y z
N MET A 1 -19.44 11.85 -31.98
CA MET A 1 -20.37 12.00 -30.84
C MET A 1 -20.21 10.77 -29.97
N SER A 2 -19.29 10.83 -28.99
CA SER A 2 -19.00 9.71 -28.10
C SER A 2 -20.05 9.67 -27.00
N GLN A 3 -20.82 8.59 -26.95
CA GLN A 3 -21.78 8.31 -25.89
C GLN A 3 -20.97 7.95 -24.64
N GLY A 4 -20.83 8.91 -23.72
CA GLY A 4 -20.26 8.67 -22.40
C GLY A 4 -21.13 7.68 -21.63
N SER A 5 -20.59 6.51 -21.32
CA SER A 5 -21.21 5.55 -20.41
C SER A 5 -21.38 6.21 -19.04
N THR A 6 -22.58 6.71 -18.79
CA THR A 6 -22.95 7.28 -17.49
C THR A 6 -23.38 6.12 -16.62
N THR A 7 -22.47 5.61 -15.79
CA THR A 7 -22.79 4.62 -14.75
C THR A 7 -23.92 5.18 -13.90
N THR A 8 -25.13 4.66 -14.09
CA THR A 8 -26.32 5.13 -13.40
C THR A 8 -26.34 4.47 -12.03
N ARG A 9 -25.99 5.24 -10.99
CA ARG A 9 -25.99 4.79 -9.60
C ARG A 9 -27.41 4.37 -9.18
N PRO A 10 -27.60 3.26 -8.44
CA PRO A 10 -28.92 2.86 -7.98
C PRO A 10 -29.59 3.97 -7.15
N ALA A 11 -30.88 4.19 -7.40
CA ALA A 11 -31.68 5.20 -6.73
C ALA A 11 -31.78 4.90 -5.22
N GLY A 12 -31.21 5.77 -4.39
CA GLY A 12 -31.22 5.66 -2.93
C GLY A 12 -29.85 5.71 -2.26
N GLU A 13 -28.76 5.58 -3.01
CA GLU A 13 -27.41 5.74 -2.46
C GLU A 13 -26.98 7.20 -2.48
N THR A 14 -26.91 7.79 -1.29
CA THR A 14 -26.23 9.07 -1.08
C THR A 14 -24.72 8.85 -1.25
N PRO A 15 -24.01 9.66 -2.05
CA PRO A 15 -22.56 9.52 -2.18
C PRO A 15 -21.90 9.76 -0.83
N ARG A 16 -20.80 9.02 -0.60
CA ARG A 16 -19.94 9.29 0.55
C ARG A 16 -19.35 10.69 0.41
N ARG A 17 -19.38 11.45 1.50
CA ARG A 17 -18.86 12.82 1.59
C ARG A 17 -18.46 13.14 3.02
N ILE A 18 -17.68 14.20 3.20
CA ILE A 18 -17.37 14.73 4.52
C ILE A 18 -18.39 15.83 4.86
N GLU A 19 -18.99 15.74 6.03
CA GLU A 19 -19.84 16.78 6.61
C GLU A 19 -19.29 17.25 7.96
N TYR A 20 -19.44 18.54 8.23
CA TYR A 20 -19.05 19.12 9.52
C TYR A 20 -20.24 19.12 10.46
N LEU A 21 -20.20 18.24 11.48
CA LEU A 21 -21.27 18.03 12.44
C LEU A 21 -20.86 18.54 13.83
N ALA A 22 -21.82 19.03 14.61
CA ALA A 22 -21.55 19.52 15.96
C ALA A 22 -21.10 18.37 16.87
N LEU A 23 -20.00 18.58 17.62
CA LEU A 23 -19.44 17.56 18.51
C LEU A 23 -20.47 17.06 19.54
N GLY A 24 -21.34 17.94 20.03
CA GLY A 24 -22.43 17.60 20.94
C GLY A 24 -23.48 16.64 20.35
N GLU A 25 -23.61 16.56 19.02
CA GLU A 25 -24.57 15.72 18.31
C GLU A 25 -24.03 14.33 17.94
N LEU A 26 -22.71 14.09 18.14
CA LEU A 26 -22.05 12.88 17.68
C LEU A 26 -22.14 11.72 18.68
N GLU A 27 -23.18 10.90 18.57
CA GLU A 27 -23.34 9.76 19.47
C GLU A 27 -22.50 8.54 19.06
N GLY A 28 -21.76 7.99 20.02
CA GLY A 28 -21.04 6.72 19.85
C GLY A 28 -21.97 5.52 19.78
N THR A 29 -21.43 4.36 19.38
CA THR A 29 -22.18 3.10 19.44
C THR A 29 -22.26 2.62 20.89
N PRO A 30 -23.46 2.38 21.46
CA PRO A 30 -23.61 1.92 22.84
C PRO A 30 -22.92 0.58 23.08
N GLY A 31 -22.15 0.49 24.18
CA GLY A 31 -21.46 -0.75 24.55
C GLY A 31 -20.27 -1.10 23.65
N ASN A 32 -19.62 -0.11 23.03
CA ASN A 32 -18.33 -0.31 22.36
C ASN A 32 -17.31 -0.89 23.37
N PRO A 33 -16.81 -2.12 23.18
CA PRO A 33 -15.92 -2.77 24.15
C PRO A 33 -14.48 -2.26 24.09
N LYS A 34 -14.13 -1.44 23.08
CA LYS A 34 -12.76 -0.97 22.87
C LYS A 34 -12.42 0.15 23.87
N LEU A 35 -11.42 -0.11 24.71
CA LEU A 35 -10.73 0.91 25.49
C LEU A 35 -9.77 1.68 24.56
N HIS A 36 -9.63 2.98 24.81
CA HIS A 36 -8.77 3.87 24.03
C HIS A 36 -7.57 4.31 24.87
N ASP A 37 -6.40 4.33 24.24
CA ASP A 37 -5.23 5.03 24.78
C ASP A 37 -5.41 6.52 24.52
N LEU A 38 -5.98 7.21 25.51
CA LEU A 38 -6.33 8.63 25.39
C LEU A 38 -5.09 9.52 25.33
N ASP A 39 -3.98 9.13 25.96
CA ASP A 39 -2.75 9.91 25.96
C ASP A 39 -2.09 9.89 24.58
N ALA A 40 -2.01 8.72 23.95
CA ALA A 40 -1.53 8.59 22.57
C ALA A 40 -2.44 9.33 21.57
N LEU A 41 -3.77 9.22 21.73
CA LEU A 41 -4.73 9.93 20.87
C LEU A 41 -4.62 11.45 21.02
N LYS A 42 -4.47 11.94 22.24
CA LYS A 42 -4.24 13.35 22.53
C LYS A 42 -2.97 13.85 21.84
N ALA A 43 -1.85 13.15 22.05
CA ALA A 43 -0.57 13.51 21.43
C ALA A 43 -0.67 13.50 19.89
N SER A 44 -1.33 12.50 19.32
CA SER A 44 -1.56 12.39 17.88
C SER A 44 -2.37 13.57 17.32
N ILE A 45 -3.50 13.91 17.97
CA ILE A 45 -4.35 15.03 17.55
C ILE A 45 -3.64 16.38 17.72
N GLN A 46 -2.86 16.56 18.78
CA GLN A 46 -2.08 17.79 18.97
C GLN A 46 -1.01 17.97 17.90
N ARG A 47 -0.38 16.87 17.48
CA ARG A 47 0.69 16.89 16.49
C ARG A 47 0.18 17.04 15.05
N HIS A 48 -0.88 16.32 14.70
CA HIS A 48 -1.32 16.15 13.31
C HIS A 48 -2.69 16.79 13.01
N GLY A 49 -3.37 17.33 14.01
CA GLY A 49 -4.78 17.65 13.92
C GLY A 49 -5.65 16.40 13.81
N LEU A 50 -6.93 16.59 13.48
CA LEU A 50 -7.84 15.50 13.18
C LEU A 50 -7.69 15.05 11.72
N ALA A 51 -6.59 14.34 11.43
CA ALA A 51 -6.27 13.86 10.09
C ALA A 51 -7.24 12.75 9.61
N GLU A 52 -7.54 11.78 10.48
CA GLU A 52 -8.52 10.72 10.19
C GLU A 52 -9.91 11.12 10.68
N VAL A 53 -10.87 11.13 9.77
CA VAL A 53 -12.25 11.52 10.05
C VAL A 53 -13.08 10.34 10.60
N PRO A 54 -13.89 10.54 11.66
CA PRO A 54 -14.84 9.54 12.14
C PRO A 54 -15.85 9.13 11.06
N LEU A 55 -16.35 7.90 11.15
CA LEU A 55 -17.41 7.39 10.27
C LEU A 55 -18.73 7.32 11.02
N ARG A 56 -19.77 7.88 10.41
CA ARG A 56 -21.16 7.76 10.87
C ARG A 56 -21.95 6.80 10.00
N ASP A 57 -22.78 5.99 10.64
CA ASP A 57 -23.82 5.21 9.97
C ASP A 57 -25.06 6.08 9.80
N ASP A 58 -25.38 6.47 8.57
CA ASP A 58 -26.54 7.32 8.25
C ASP A 58 -27.88 6.62 8.58
N ARG A 59 -27.90 5.28 8.76
CA ARG A 59 -29.12 4.56 9.16
C ARG A 59 -29.41 4.73 10.64
N THR A 60 -28.40 4.58 11.49
CA THR A 60 -28.55 4.65 12.95
C THR A 60 -28.28 6.04 13.51
N GLY A 61 -27.63 6.90 12.73
CA GLY A 61 -27.17 8.21 13.14
C GLY A 61 -25.93 8.18 14.03
N ARG A 62 -25.33 7.00 14.28
CA ARG A 62 -24.26 6.81 15.27
C ARG A 62 -22.89 6.72 14.63
N ILE A 63 -21.87 7.10 15.40
CA ILE A 63 -20.47 6.85 15.07
C ILE A 63 -20.19 5.37 15.18
N VAL A 64 -19.62 4.81 14.12
CA VAL A 64 -19.25 3.39 13.99
C VAL A 64 -17.73 3.19 13.86
N ALA A 65 -16.95 4.25 13.60
CA ALA A 65 -15.50 4.24 13.72
C ALA A 65 -14.98 5.61 14.15
N GLY A 66 -13.85 5.63 14.89
CA GLY A 66 -13.25 6.86 15.40
C GLY A 66 -13.78 7.32 16.78
N HIS A 67 -14.35 6.43 17.59
CA HIS A 67 -14.88 6.76 18.92
C HIS A 67 -13.88 7.48 19.82
N GLY A 68 -12.64 6.96 19.94
CA GLY A 68 -11.61 7.57 20.76
C GLY A 68 -11.25 9.00 20.36
N ARG A 69 -11.34 9.35 19.06
CA ARG A 69 -11.12 10.72 18.59
C ARG A 69 -12.25 11.65 19.01
N ILE A 70 -13.50 11.18 18.96
CA ILE A 70 -14.65 11.94 19.45
C ILE A 70 -14.54 12.17 20.96
N ASP A 71 -14.17 11.13 21.71
CA ASP A 71 -14.03 11.23 23.17
C ASP A 71 -12.87 12.15 23.57
N GLU A 72 -11.76 12.12 22.84
CA GLU A 72 -10.64 13.05 23.05
C GLU A 72 -11.02 14.51 22.72
N LEU A 73 -11.71 14.76 21.61
CA LEU A 73 -12.20 16.11 21.29
C LEU A 73 -13.16 16.64 22.36
N ARG A 74 -13.98 15.76 22.97
CA ARG A 74 -14.83 16.14 24.11
C ARG A 74 -14.01 16.48 25.34
N ALA A 75 -12.97 15.69 25.63
CA ALA A 75 -12.08 15.96 26.74
C ALA A 75 -11.38 17.33 26.59
N GLN A 76 -10.88 17.64 25.38
CA GLN A 76 -10.26 18.93 25.07
C GLN A 76 -11.24 20.10 25.20
N LEU A 77 -12.47 19.96 24.67
CA LEU A 77 -13.51 20.98 24.83
C LEU A 77 -13.86 21.22 26.31
N LEU A 78 -13.99 20.15 27.10
CA LEU A 78 -14.26 20.24 28.55
C LEU A 78 -13.08 20.88 29.32
N ALA A 79 -11.84 20.65 28.85
CA ALA A 79 -10.64 21.29 29.39
C ALA A 79 -10.50 22.76 28.96
N GLY A 80 -11.35 23.27 28.06
CA GLY A 80 -11.29 24.63 27.55
C GLY A 80 -10.16 24.88 26.58
N GLU A 81 -9.66 23.83 25.92
CA GLU A 81 -8.65 23.95 24.86
C GLU A 81 -9.25 24.61 23.60
N SER A 82 -8.42 24.94 22.61
CA SER A 82 -8.87 25.41 21.30
C SER A 82 -9.04 24.23 20.33
N PRO A 83 -9.94 24.32 19.33
CA PRO A 83 -10.13 23.23 18.40
C PRO A 83 -8.83 22.93 17.63
N PRO A 84 -8.45 21.63 17.54
CA PRO A 84 -7.28 21.24 16.78
C PRO A 84 -7.52 21.42 15.28
N ASP A 85 -6.45 21.37 14.48
CA ASP A 85 -6.58 21.47 13.02
C ASP A 85 -7.52 20.40 12.46
N GLY A 86 -8.28 20.75 11.42
CA GLY A 86 -9.38 19.95 10.89
C GLY A 86 -10.72 20.12 11.61
N VAL A 87 -10.76 20.59 12.87
CA VAL A 87 -12.00 20.91 13.60
C VAL A 87 -12.28 22.41 13.50
N ARG A 88 -13.53 22.78 13.19
CA ARG A 88 -13.91 24.19 13.01
C ARG A 88 -14.62 24.73 14.24
N LEU A 89 -14.28 25.95 14.65
CA LEU A 89 -15.04 26.68 15.66
C LEU A 89 -16.23 27.38 15.01
N ARG A 90 -17.44 27.11 15.49
CA ARG A 90 -18.64 27.87 15.13
C ARG A 90 -18.76 29.11 16.03
N ALA A 91 -19.49 30.12 15.55
CA ALA A 91 -19.62 31.41 16.23
C ALA A 91 -20.29 31.34 17.63
N ASP A 92 -21.04 30.27 17.90
CA ASP A 92 -21.67 29.98 19.20
C ASP A 92 -20.73 29.24 20.17
N GLY A 93 -19.49 28.95 19.77
CA GLY A 93 -18.51 28.20 20.56
C GLY A 93 -18.54 26.69 20.32
N GLU A 94 -19.47 26.19 19.50
CA GLU A 94 -19.57 24.76 19.20
C GLU A 94 -18.45 24.30 18.26
N TRP A 95 -17.89 23.12 18.53
CA TRP A 95 -16.89 22.50 17.68
C TRP A 95 -17.58 21.69 16.58
N LEU A 96 -17.23 21.98 15.32
CA LEU A 96 -17.71 21.26 14.15
C LEU A 96 -16.63 20.29 13.68
N VAL A 97 -16.94 19.01 13.78
CA VAL A 97 -16.05 17.90 13.47
C VAL A 97 -16.33 17.39 12.05
N PRO A 98 -15.32 17.21 11.19
CA PRO A 98 -15.49 16.55 9.91
C PRO A 98 -15.79 15.06 10.12
N VAL A 99 -16.90 14.60 9.55
CA VAL A 99 -17.38 13.22 9.67
C VAL A 99 -17.65 12.68 8.28
N LEU A 100 -17.16 11.47 7.99
CA LEU A 100 -17.52 10.75 6.79
C LEU A 100 -18.96 10.23 6.92
N VAL A 101 -19.82 10.65 6.01
CA VAL A 101 -21.25 10.27 5.94
C VAL A 101 -21.55 9.62 4.59
N GLY A 102 -22.77 9.10 4.41
CA GLY A 102 -23.18 8.41 3.18
C GLY A 102 -22.94 6.90 3.18
N TRP A 103 -22.54 6.33 4.33
CA TRP A 103 -22.57 4.88 4.55
C TRP A 103 -23.78 4.50 5.40
N ARG A 104 -24.41 3.35 5.08
CA ARG A 104 -25.56 2.81 5.81
C ARG A 104 -25.33 1.34 6.08
N SER A 105 -25.42 0.93 7.34
CA SER A 105 -25.42 -0.49 7.69
C SER A 105 -26.69 -1.19 7.20
N LYS A 106 -26.60 -2.48 6.88
CA LYS A 106 -27.74 -3.29 6.43
C LYS A 106 -28.70 -3.62 7.59
N SER A 107 -28.18 -3.66 8.82
CA SER A 107 -28.92 -3.99 10.04
C SER A 107 -28.14 -3.56 11.27
N ASP A 108 -28.75 -3.64 12.47
CA ASP A 108 -28.05 -3.37 13.72
C ASP A 108 -26.94 -4.39 14.01
N ALA A 109 -27.13 -5.64 13.57
CA ALA A 109 -26.08 -6.66 13.65
C ALA A 109 -24.89 -6.33 12.75
N ASP A 110 -25.17 -5.83 11.53
CA ASP A 110 -24.15 -5.38 10.58
C ASP A 110 -23.37 -4.15 11.11
N ALA A 111 -24.07 -3.18 11.71
CA ALA A 111 -23.42 -2.03 12.36
C ALA A 111 -22.47 -2.47 13.50
N LYS A 112 -22.94 -3.35 14.39
CA LYS A 112 -22.11 -3.89 15.49
C LYS A 112 -20.95 -4.71 14.96
N HIS A 113 -21.18 -5.53 13.94
CA HIS A 113 -20.12 -6.30 13.29
C HIS A 113 -19.07 -5.39 12.69
N TYR A 114 -19.46 -4.32 11.99
CA TYR A 114 -18.53 -3.35 11.43
C TYR A 114 -17.68 -2.65 12.51
N VAL A 115 -18.27 -2.27 13.64
CA VAL A 115 -17.52 -1.71 14.78
C VAL A 115 -16.45 -2.68 15.27
N ILE A 116 -16.74 -3.99 15.34
CA ILE A 116 -15.76 -5.00 15.75
C ILE A 116 -14.71 -5.22 14.65
N ALA A 117 -15.16 -5.44 13.42
CA ALA A 117 -14.32 -5.75 12.28
C ALA A 117 -13.32 -4.63 12.00
N SER A 118 -13.76 -3.36 11.96
CA SER A 118 -12.87 -2.22 11.75
C SER A 118 -11.75 -2.11 12.80
N ASN A 119 -12.05 -2.47 14.05
CA ASN A 119 -11.04 -2.51 15.10
C ASN A 119 -10.11 -3.72 14.98
N GLN A 120 -10.63 -4.87 14.56
CA GLN A 120 -9.86 -6.11 14.45
C GLN A 120 -8.95 -6.11 13.21
N THR A 121 -9.42 -5.62 12.05
CA THR A 121 -8.62 -5.57 10.82
C THR A 121 -7.39 -4.69 10.97
N THR A 122 -7.51 -3.58 11.70
CA THR A 122 -6.36 -2.72 12.04
C THR A 122 -5.38 -3.39 13.00
N ARG A 123 -5.86 -4.26 13.92
CA ARG A 123 -4.99 -5.00 14.86
C ARG A 123 -4.37 -6.26 14.27
N ALA A 124 -5.02 -6.85 13.27
CA ALA A 124 -4.59 -8.11 12.67
C ALA A 124 -3.48 -7.91 11.63
N GLY A 125 -3.35 -6.70 11.07
CA GLY A 125 -2.18 -6.35 10.26
C GLY A 125 -0.95 -6.22 11.15
N GLY A 126 0.02 -7.11 10.97
CA GLY A 126 1.34 -6.95 11.56
C GLY A 126 2.11 -5.81 10.89
N TRP A 127 3.18 -5.38 11.55
CA TRP A 127 4.13 -4.49 10.92
C TRP A 127 5.14 -5.29 10.14
N ASP A 128 5.46 -4.73 8.99
CA ASP A 128 6.68 -5.04 8.35
C ASP A 128 7.85 -4.36 9.05
N VAL A 129 8.69 -5.15 9.73
CA VAL A 129 9.71 -4.58 10.59
C VAL A 129 10.79 -3.85 9.78
N GLY A 130 11.18 -4.38 8.62
CA GLY A 130 12.24 -3.80 7.80
C GLY A 130 11.84 -2.43 7.24
N LEU A 131 10.62 -2.33 6.67
CA LEU A 131 10.11 -1.05 6.19
C LEU A 131 9.81 -0.10 7.36
N PHE A 132 9.23 -0.61 8.45
CA PHE A 132 8.96 0.21 9.64
C PHE A 132 10.24 0.84 10.18
N GLU A 133 11.33 0.07 10.31
CA GLU A 133 12.63 0.58 10.79
C GLU A 133 13.14 1.71 9.89
N ALA A 134 13.07 1.53 8.57
CA ALA A 134 13.48 2.56 7.61
C ALA A 134 12.65 3.84 7.71
N MET A 135 11.33 3.73 7.86
CA MET A 135 10.44 4.89 8.03
C MET A 135 10.62 5.57 9.40
N ALA A 136 10.74 4.77 10.46
CA ALA A 136 10.89 5.25 11.83
C ALA A 136 12.21 6.00 12.04
N ALA A 137 13.28 5.61 11.34
CA ALA A 137 14.60 6.22 11.44
C ALA A 137 14.62 7.72 11.10
N ASP A 138 13.64 8.24 10.35
CA ASP A 138 13.46 9.67 10.10
C ASP A 138 12.24 10.23 10.87
N ALA A 139 11.14 9.47 10.96
CA ALA A 139 9.88 9.98 11.49
C ALA A 139 9.75 9.98 13.03
N LEU A 140 10.45 9.08 13.73
CA LEU A 140 10.27 8.84 15.18
C LEU A 140 11.55 9.18 15.95
N GLN A 141 11.86 10.48 16.04
CA GLN A 141 13.12 10.97 16.61
C GLN A 141 13.06 11.27 18.11
N SER A 142 11.88 11.22 18.71
CA SER A 142 11.66 11.59 20.10
C SER A 142 10.59 10.74 20.78
N ALA A 143 10.56 10.76 22.12
CA ALA A 143 9.52 10.12 22.91
C ALA A 143 8.12 10.70 22.61
N GLU A 144 8.03 11.98 22.25
CA GLU A 144 6.77 12.62 21.86
C GLU A 144 6.27 12.07 20.51
N ASP A 145 7.17 11.83 19.55
CA ASP A 145 6.82 11.21 18.27
C ASP A 145 6.32 9.77 18.47
N LEU A 146 6.97 9.01 19.34
CA LEU A 146 6.59 7.64 19.68
C LEU A 146 5.24 7.57 20.39
N LEU A 147 4.99 8.47 21.34
CA LEU A 147 3.69 8.61 22.00
C LEU A 147 2.59 8.97 21.00
N ALA A 148 2.83 9.94 20.11
CA ALA A 148 1.88 10.35 19.08
C ALA A 148 1.60 9.27 18.03
N ALA A 149 2.57 8.38 17.79
CA ALA A 149 2.44 7.21 16.93
C ALA A 149 1.74 6.02 17.64
N GLY A 150 1.48 6.12 18.95
CA GLY A 150 0.80 5.08 19.73
C GLY A 150 1.71 3.99 20.30
N PHE A 151 3.03 4.21 20.33
CA PHE A 151 4.00 3.32 20.96
C PHE A 151 4.22 3.61 22.46
N GLY A 152 3.58 4.66 22.98
CA GLY A 152 3.70 5.07 24.38
C GLY A 152 5.11 5.56 24.74
N ASP A 153 5.52 5.34 25.99
CA ASP A 153 6.80 5.81 26.55
C ASP A 153 8.00 4.89 26.21
N LEU A 154 7.87 4.05 25.19
CA LEU A 154 8.94 3.16 24.75
C LEU A 154 10.04 3.95 24.02
N SER A 155 11.26 3.39 23.98
CA SER A 155 12.29 3.84 23.04
C SER A 155 12.08 3.18 21.67
N LEU A 156 12.60 3.79 20.60
CA LEU A 156 12.54 3.20 19.25
C LEU A 156 13.15 1.79 19.23
N ASP A 157 14.28 1.56 19.90
CA ASP A 157 14.90 0.24 20.02
C ASP A 157 13.96 -0.78 20.69
N ALA A 158 13.22 -0.37 21.73
CA ALA A 158 12.28 -1.24 22.42
C ALA A 158 11.05 -1.56 21.55
N VAL A 159 10.58 -0.60 20.76
CA VAL A 159 9.51 -0.79 19.77
C VAL A 159 9.94 -1.79 18.70
N LEU A 160 11.12 -1.62 18.12
CA LEU A 160 11.65 -2.53 17.09
C LEU A 160 11.79 -3.95 17.63
N GLU A 161 12.31 -4.12 18.84
CA GLU A 161 12.42 -5.42 19.50
C GLU A 161 11.04 -6.05 19.74
N GLN A 162 10.04 -5.27 20.16
CA GLN A 162 8.68 -5.77 20.33
C GLN A 162 8.08 -6.24 18.99
N LEU A 163 8.19 -5.43 17.93
CA LEU A 163 7.66 -5.78 16.62
C LEU A 163 8.33 -7.03 16.02
N ARG A 164 9.64 -7.20 16.23
CA ARG A 164 10.38 -8.41 15.82
C ARG A 164 9.83 -9.65 16.52
N ARG A 165 9.55 -9.57 17.83
CA ARG A 165 8.95 -10.68 18.60
C ARG A 165 7.54 -11.00 18.15
N GLU A 166 6.72 -9.97 17.91
CA GLU A 166 5.35 -10.17 17.42
C GLU A 166 5.35 -10.82 16.03
N ALA A 167 6.26 -10.41 15.14
CA ALA A 167 6.44 -11.04 13.83
C ALA A 167 6.88 -12.51 13.96
N GLU A 168 7.79 -12.82 14.89
CA GLU A 168 8.22 -14.20 15.17
C GLU A 168 7.05 -15.05 15.73
N ASP A 169 6.32 -14.56 16.73
CA ASP A 169 5.17 -15.26 17.33
C ASP A 169 4.06 -15.52 16.31
N LEU A 170 3.79 -14.54 15.45
CA LEU A 170 2.80 -14.71 14.38
C LEU A 170 3.32 -15.68 13.30
N GLY A 171 4.62 -15.68 12.99
CA GLY A 171 5.28 -16.68 12.14
C GLY A 171 5.22 -18.10 12.72
N VAL A 172 5.33 -18.25 14.05
CA VAL A 172 5.20 -19.53 14.77
C VAL A 172 3.76 -20.05 14.77
N LEU A 173 2.76 -19.18 14.78
CA LEU A 173 1.33 -19.54 14.68
C LEU A 173 0.83 -19.69 13.24
N GLY A 174 1.67 -19.44 12.23
CA GLY A 174 1.28 -19.43 10.82
C GLY A 174 0.24 -18.36 10.48
N LEU A 175 0.13 -17.32 11.31
CA LEU A 175 -0.85 -16.23 11.21
C LEU A 175 -0.19 -14.86 11.02
N GLY A 176 1.14 -14.82 10.91
CA GLY A 176 1.93 -13.62 10.67
C GLY A 176 2.37 -13.45 9.24
N PRO A 177 2.80 -12.23 8.86
CA PRO A 177 3.74 -12.13 7.76
C PRO A 177 4.92 -13.05 8.11
N ALA A 178 5.29 -13.93 7.19
CA ALA A 178 6.43 -14.83 7.39
C ALA A 178 7.66 -13.99 7.82
N PRO A 179 8.53 -14.50 8.73
CA PRO A 179 9.73 -13.78 9.09
C PRO A 179 10.58 -13.59 7.82
N GLY A 180 10.59 -12.37 7.29
CA GLY A 180 11.11 -12.05 5.95
C GLY A 180 10.22 -11.14 5.11
N GLY A 181 8.97 -10.86 5.53
CA GLY A 181 8.22 -9.75 4.96
C GLY A 181 8.97 -8.45 5.23
N SER A 182 9.43 -7.82 4.15
CA SER A 182 9.73 -6.39 4.06
C SER A 182 8.56 -5.76 3.27
N ALA A 183 8.02 -4.60 3.65
CA ALA A 183 6.85 -3.98 3.02
C ALA A 183 7.30 -3.03 1.90
N LEU A 184 8.56 -3.18 1.51
CA LEU A 184 8.84 -3.30 0.10
C LEU A 184 8.39 -4.72 -0.29
N ASP A 185 7.11 -4.86 -0.64
CA ASP A 185 6.79 -5.83 -1.68
C ASP A 185 7.60 -5.37 -2.92
N GLU A 186 8.87 -5.75 -2.98
CA GLU A 186 9.24 -6.60 -4.10
C GLU A 186 8.14 -7.66 -4.11
N ASP A 187 7.27 -7.63 -5.13
CA ASP A 187 6.47 -8.80 -5.49
C ASP A 187 7.29 -10.03 -5.10
N PRO A 188 6.70 -11.02 -4.40
CA PRO A 188 7.49 -12.13 -3.92
C PRO A 188 8.41 -12.51 -5.07
N ILE A 189 9.70 -12.57 -4.81
CA ILE A 189 10.51 -13.53 -5.55
C ILE A 189 9.82 -14.85 -5.15
N HIS A 190 8.71 -15.16 -5.84
CA HIS A 190 8.51 -16.41 -6.54
C HIS A 190 9.93 -16.85 -6.76
N ASP A 191 10.30 -17.99 -6.19
CA ASP A 191 11.44 -18.73 -6.72
C ASP A 191 11.40 -18.47 -8.23
N ASP A 192 12.30 -17.62 -8.75
CA ASP A 192 12.16 -17.09 -10.13
C ASP A 192 12.35 -18.25 -11.12
N ASP A 193 12.70 -19.43 -10.59
CA ASP A 193 12.76 -20.72 -11.22
C ASP A 193 11.43 -21.50 -11.20
N ASP A 194 10.44 -21.16 -10.36
CA ASP A 194 9.07 -21.71 -10.39
C ASP A 194 8.22 -20.92 -11.40
N ILE A 195 8.79 -20.78 -12.61
CA ILE A 195 8.08 -20.34 -13.80
C ILE A 195 7.01 -21.41 -14.05
N PRO A 196 5.71 -21.10 -13.89
CA PRO A 196 4.68 -22.05 -14.26
C PRO A 196 4.91 -22.43 -15.72
N GLU A 197 4.85 -23.74 -16.03
CA GLU A 197 5.05 -24.20 -17.40
C GLU A 197 4.19 -23.32 -18.32
N PRO A 198 4.81 -22.70 -19.35
CA PRO A 198 4.08 -21.80 -20.21
C PRO A 198 2.86 -22.56 -20.74
N PRO A 199 1.69 -21.91 -20.78
CA PRO A 199 0.48 -22.60 -21.21
C PRO A 199 0.73 -23.21 -22.59
N ALA A 200 0.27 -24.45 -22.78
CA ALA A 200 0.48 -25.18 -24.04
C ALA A 200 0.02 -24.39 -25.27
N GLU A 201 -0.94 -23.49 -25.08
CA GLU A 201 -1.33 -22.48 -26.04
C GLU A 201 -1.00 -21.09 -25.45
N PRO A 202 -0.06 -20.34 -26.03
CA PRO A 202 0.25 -18.99 -25.57
C PRO A 202 -0.99 -18.11 -25.72
N VAL A 203 -1.36 -17.40 -24.65
CA VAL A 203 -2.49 -16.46 -24.67
C VAL A 203 -2.15 -15.25 -25.54
N THR A 204 -0.91 -14.78 -25.47
CA THR A 204 -0.42 -13.64 -26.25
C THR A 204 0.21 -14.10 -27.55
N VAL A 205 -0.11 -13.44 -28.67
CA VAL A 205 0.42 -13.78 -30.00
C VAL A 205 1.15 -12.60 -30.64
N ILE A 206 2.11 -12.90 -31.52
CA ILE A 206 2.83 -11.87 -32.28
C ILE A 206 1.84 -11.02 -33.10
N GLY A 207 1.99 -9.71 -33.05
CA GLY A 207 1.11 -8.71 -33.67
C GLY A 207 -0.05 -8.27 -32.78
N GLU A 208 -0.19 -8.83 -31.58
CA GLU A 208 -1.22 -8.42 -30.62
C GLU A 208 -0.90 -7.05 -30.01
N ILE A 209 -1.96 -6.26 -29.87
CA ILE A 209 -1.93 -4.94 -29.23
C ILE A 209 -2.94 -4.94 -28.08
N VAL A 210 -2.45 -4.71 -26.87
CA VAL A 210 -3.25 -4.64 -25.64
C VAL A 210 -3.33 -3.19 -25.17
N GLU A 211 -4.54 -2.64 -25.08
CA GLU A 211 -4.78 -1.29 -24.55
C GLU A 211 -4.83 -1.28 -23.03
N LEU A 212 -3.92 -0.52 -22.41
CA LEU A 212 -3.80 -0.34 -20.96
C LEU A 212 -4.09 1.12 -20.60
N GLY A 213 -5.33 1.54 -20.85
CA GLY A 213 -5.78 2.91 -20.59
C GLY A 213 -5.13 3.92 -21.54
N ARG A 214 -4.10 4.64 -21.07
CA ARG A 214 -3.33 5.59 -21.91
C ARG A 214 -2.10 4.94 -22.58
N HIS A 215 -1.81 3.69 -22.23
CA HIS A 215 -0.65 2.96 -22.69
C HIS A 215 -1.07 1.85 -23.65
N GLU A 216 -0.16 1.50 -24.56
CA GLU A 216 -0.35 0.43 -25.53
C GLU A 216 0.81 -0.55 -25.39
N LEU A 217 0.48 -1.83 -25.16
CA LEU A 217 1.45 -2.91 -25.10
C LEU A 217 1.37 -3.71 -26.40
N ARG A 218 2.49 -3.83 -27.12
CA ARG A 218 2.58 -4.61 -28.37
C ARG A 218 3.46 -5.83 -28.19
N CYS A 219 2.95 -7.00 -28.52
CA CYS A 219 3.75 -8.22 -28.61
C CYS A 219 4.25 -8.39 -30.05
N ASP A 220 5.44 -7.85 -30.38
CA ASP A 220 5.97 -7.89 -31.74
C ASP A 220 7.50 -7.67 -31.76
N ASP A 221 8.13 -7.79 -32.92
CA ASP A 221 9.52 -7.37 -33.14
C ASP A 221 9.62 -5.84 -32.99
N CYS A 222 10.33 -5.39 -31.96
CA CYS A 222 10.50 -3.98 -31.66
C CYS A 222 11.14 -3.20 -32.83
N MET A 223 12.01 -3.82 -33.62
CA MET A 223 12.63 -3.19 -34.79
C MET A 223 11.65 -3.03 -35.95
N ALA A 224 10.65 -3.92 -36.07
CA ALA A 224 9.58 -3.80 -37.04
C ALA A 224 8.57 -2.73 -36.61
N VAL A 225 8.16 -2.74 -35.34
CA VAL A 225 7.22 -1.76 -34.77
C VAL A 225 7.76 -0.35 -34.84
N LEU A 226 9.01 -0.12 -34.43
CA LEU A 226 9.63 1.21 -34.46
C LEU A 226 9.62 1.84 -35.86
N ARG A 227 9.73 1.03 -36.93
CA ARG A 227 9.66 1.51 -38.33
C ARG A 227 8.25 1.89 -38.77
N SER A 228 7.22 1.43 -38.07
CA SER A 228 5.81 1.73 -38.38
C SER A 228 5.32 3.02 -37.72
N LEU A 229 6.06 3.56 -36.75
CA LEU A 229 5.73 4.79 -36.07
C LEU A 229 6.01 6.00 -36.97
N ASP A 230 5.23 7.06 -36.79
CA ASP A 230 5.43 8.30 -37.53
C ASP A 230 6.80 8.92 -37.21
N PRO A 231 7.45 9.57 -38.19
CA PRO A 231 8.65 10.36 -37.91
C PRO A 231 8.39 11.40 -36.80
N ASP A 232 9.37 11.58 -35.92
CA ASP A 232 9.34 12.54 -34.79
C ASP A 232 8.18 12.32 -33.79
N SER A 233 7.66 11.10 -33.65
CA SER A 233 6.54 10.79 -32.74
C SER A 233 6.93 10.28 -31.35
N ILE A 234 8.23 10.17 -31.03
CA ILE A 234 8.74 9.56 -29.79
C ILE A 234 9.71 10.51 -29.10
N ASP A 235 9.37 10.92 -27.87
CA ASP A 235 10.21 11.82 -27.05
C ASP A 235 11.35 11.09 -26.32
N ALA A 236 11.16 9.81 -26.00
CA ALA A 236 12.14 8.99 -25.29
C ALA A 236 11.97 7.51 -25.62
N VAL A 237 13.08 6.77 -25.67
CA VAL A 237 13.11 5.31 -25.80
C VAL A 237 13.86 4.75 -24.61
N VAL A 238 13.20 3.87 -23.86
CA VAL A 238 13.82 3.09 -22.79
C VAL A 238 13.91 1.65 -23.27
N THR A 239 15.12 1.15 -23.40
CA THR A 239 15.38 -0.25 -23.76
C THR A 239 16.09 -0.92 -22.61
N ASP A 240 15.72 -2.15 -22.30
CA ASP A 240 16.49 -3.03 -21.43
C ASP A 240 16.93 -4.28 -22.20
N PRO A 241 17.96 -4.17 -23.05
CA PRO A 241 18.38 -5.28 -23.87
C PRO A 241 19.30 -6.18 -23.05
N PRO A 242 19.19 -7.51 -23.19
CA PRO A 242 20.02 -8.42 -22.43
C PRO A 242 21.45 -8.29 -22.92
N TYR A 243 22.32 -7.64 -22.14
CA TYR A 243 23.68 -7.32 -22.59
C TYR A 243 24.74 -7.94 -21.69
N GLY A 244 25.27 -9.10 -22.05
CA GLY A 244 26.67 -9.49 -21.75
C GLY A 244 27.22 -9.16 -20.36
N LEU A 245 26.40 -9.22 -19.29
CA LEU A 245 26.79 -8.98 -17.90
C LEU A 245 27.51 -10.20 -17.31
N SER A 246 28.10 -11.03 -18.17
CA SER A 246 28.89 -12.17 -17.76
C SER A 246 30.13 -11.68 -16.98
N PRO A 247 30.46 -12.29 -15.84
CA PRO A 247 31.53 -11.84 -14.95
C PRO A 247 32.91 -11.71 -15.63
N ASP A 248 33.12 -12.43 -16.73
CA ASP A 248 34.40 -12.48 -17.44
C ASP A 248 34.62 -11.36 -18.46
N LYS A 249 33.60 -10.52 -18.73
CA LYS A 249 33.67 -9.35 -19.64
C LYS A 249 34.10 -9.70 -21.08
N ILE A 250 33.90 -10.95 -21.51
CA ILE A 250 34.24 -11.39 -22.88
C ILE A 250 32.98 -11.35 -23.74
N ALA A 251 33.00 -10.55 -24.80
CA ALA A 251 31.96 -10.60 -25.82
C ALA A 251 32.05 -11.91 -26.62
N ARG A 252 30.95 -12.65 -26.68
CA ARG A 252 30.82 -13.95 -27.37
C ARG A 252 29.64 -13.91 -28.34
N THR A 253 29.69 -14.76 -29.37
CA THR A 253 28.52 -15.06 -30.22
C THR A 253 27.64 -16.12 -29.57
N TRP A 254 26.39 -16.27 -30.05
CA TRP A 254 25.50 -17.36 -29.62
C TRP A 254 26.15 -18.73 -29.81
N ASP A 255 26.80 -18.97 -30.96
CA ASP A 255 27.49 -20.22 -31.25
C ASP A 255 28.62 -20.51 -30.24
N ASP A 256 29.36 -19.48 -29.82
CA ASP A 256 30.42 -19.62 -28.80
C ASP A 256 29.85 -20.01 -27.43
N ILE A 257 28.68 -19.45 -27.07
CA ILE A 257 27.99 -19.71 -25.81
C ILE A 257 27.43 -21.12 -25.78
N GLU A 258 26.80 -21.56 -26.87
CA GLU A 258 26.29 -22.92 -27.00
C GLU A 258 27.41 -23.95 -26.99
N ALA A 259 28.52 -23.67 -27.68
CA ALA A 259 29.71 -24.53 -27.64
C ALA A 259 30.32 -24.64 -26.23
N LEU A 260 30.33 -23.55 -25.46
CA LEU A 260 30.77 -23.56 -24.06
C LEU A 260 29.83 -24.39 -23.18
N ARG A 261 28.51 -24.19 -23.29
CA ARG A 261 27.50 -24.96 -22.56
C ARG A 261 27.60 -26.45 -22.86
N ALA A 262 27.72 -26.83 -24.13
CA ALA A 262 27.93 -28.21 -24.56
C ALA A 262 29.22 -28.84 -24.00
N ALA A 263 30.25 -28.02 -23.76
CA ALA A 263 31.51 -28.45 -23.15
C ALA A 263 31.50 -28.42 -21.61
N GLY A 264 30.38 -28.05 -20.98
CA GLY A 264 30.28 -27.86 -19.51
C GLY A 264 31.13 -26.70 -19.00
N LYS A 265 31.41 -25.71 -19.85
CA LYS A 265 32.23 -24.52 -19.59
C LYS A 265 31.39 -23.26 -19.78
N GLY A 266 31.94 -22.11 -19.36
CA GLY A 266 31.28 -20.80 -19.51
C GLY A 266 30.78 -20.23 -18.18
N PRO A 267 30.27 -18.99 -18.20
CA PRO A 267 29.71 -18.34 -17.01
C PRO A 267 28.55 -19.18 -16.47
N LYS A 268 28.58 -19.45 -15.16
CA LYS A 268 27.47 -20.12 -14.45
C LYS A 268 26.47 -19.14 -13.84
N ALA A 269 26.81 -17.86 -13.86
CA ALA A 269 26.03 -16.79 -13.29
C ALA A 269 26.27 -15.53 -14.12
N GLY A 270 25.22 -14.79 -14.42
CA GLY A 270 25.26 -13.46 -15.01
C GLY A 270 25.13 -12.38 -13.93
N PHE A 271 24.30 -11.39 -14.19
CA PHE A 271 24.04 -10.26 -13.31
C PHE A 271 23.41 -10.73 -12.00
N MET A 272 23.86 -10.14 -10.88
CA MET A 272 23.45 -10.50 -9.52
C MET A 272 23.59 -11.99 -9.13
N GLY A 273 24.26 -12.80 -9.93
CA GLY A 273 24.43 -14.22 -9.64
C GLY A 273 23.42 -15.15 -10.33
N SER A 274 22.49 -14.61 -11.13
CA SER A 274 21.39 -15.37 -11.73
C SER A 274 21.85 -16.24 -12.91
N GLU A 275 21.22 -17.41 -13.10
CA GLU A 275 21.59 -18.35 -14.18
C GLU A 275 20.97 -17.97 -15.54
N TRP A 276 19.81 -17.30 -15.54
CA TRP A 276 19.04 -17.00 -16.76
C TRP A 276 19.74 -16.04 -17.73
N ASP A 277 20.65 -15.20 -17.23
CA ASP A 277 21.46 -14.27 -18.01
C ASP A 277 22.95 -14.67 -18.04
N ALA A 278 23.26 -15.91 -17.65
CA ALA A 278 24.61 -16.46 -17.72
C ALA A 278 25.02 -16.70 -19.19
N GLY A 279 26.05 -15.97 -19.63
CA GLY A 279 26.62 -16.12 -20.96
C GLY A 279 25.73 -15.57 -22.07
N VAL A 280 25.21 -14.35 -21.94
CA VAL A 280 24.48 -13.67 -23.03
C VAL A 280 25.47 -13.00 -24.01
N PRO A 281 25.23 -13.05 -25.33
CA PRO A 281 26.09 -12.38 -26.30
C PRO A 281 26.22 -10.87 -26.06
N GLY A 282 27.40 -10.33 -26.34
CA GLY A 282 27.64 -8.89 -26.23
C GLY A 282 27.05 -8.10 -27.39
N LEU A 283 26.78 -6.81 -27.16
CA LEU A 283 26.17 -5.84 -28.09
C LEU A 283 26.75 -5.81 -29.52
N THR A 284 27.98 -6.29 -29.69
CA THR A 284 28.64 -6.48 -31.00
C THR A 284 27.91 -7.44 -31.95
N PHE A 285 26.99 -8.29 -31.46
CA PHE A 285 26.20 -9.21 -32.30
C PHE A 285 24.95 -8.56 -32.91
N ALA A 286 24.43 -7.47 -32.33
CA ALA A 286 23.15 -6.88 -32.71
C ALA A 286 23.22 -5.96 -33.96
N ARG A 287 24.17 -6.22 -34.88
CA ARG A 287 24.36 -5.45 -36.11
C ARG A 287 23.55 -5.99 -37.27
#